data_AF-A0A7Y2MKS1-F1
#
_entry.id   AF-A0A7Y2MKS1-F1
#
_cell.length_a   1.000
_cell.length_b   1.000
_cell.length_c   1.000
_cell.angle_alpha   90.00
_cell.angle_beta   90.00
_cell.angle_gamma   90.00
#
_symmetry.space_group_name_H-M   'P 1'
#
loop_
_entity.id
_entity.type
_entity.pdbx_description
1 polymer ?
#
loop_
_entity_poly.entity_id
_entity_poly.type
_entity_poly.pdbx_seq_one_letter_code
_entity_poly.pdbx_strand_id
1 'polypeptide(L)'
;SVLSRKIRSKEILALLPGISITGQDHADLWVSAKTFKRMGKPVFHLLGYRCTLMESGDYRMTNREFRAKSSAYRGAPWKNGLLK
;
A
#
# COMPACT_ATOMS: atom_id res chain seq x y z
N SER A 1 -15.16 -8.27 -10.79
CA SER A 1 -14.05 -8.09 -11.74
C SER A 1 -12.75 -8.67 -11.24
N VAL A 2 -12.26 -9.72 -11.90
CA VAL A 2 -11.00 -10.44 -11.58
C VAL A 2 -9.76 -9.70 -12.13
N LEU A 3 -9.95 -8.75 -13.06
CA LEU A 3 -8.90 -8.03 -13.80
C LEU A 3 -8.05 -7.07 -12.96
N SER A 4 -8.59 -6.49 -11.88
CA SER A 4 -7.83 -5.56 -11.02
C SER A 4 -6.95 -6.25 -9.98
N ARG A 5 -6.97 -7.58 -9.87
CA ARG A 5 -6.27 -8.35 -8.81
C ARG A 5 -4.75 -8.46 -9.02
N LYS A 6 -4.23 -8.08 -10.19
CA LYS A 6 -2.79 -8.13 -10.52
C LYS A 6 -2.16 -6.76 -10.78
N ILE A 7 -2.93 -5.68 -10.78
CA ILE A 7 -2.35 -4.35 -10.95
C ILE A 7 -1.56 -4.05 -9.68
N ARG A 8 -0.23 -3.96 -9.80
CA ARG A 8 0.66 -3.48 -8.73
C ARG A 8 0.38 -1.99 -8.49
N SER A 9 -0.76 -1.70 -7.86
CA SER A 9 -1.28 -0.35 -7.66
C SER A 9 -0.26 0.56 -6.96
N LYS A 10 0.63 -0.01 -6.13
CA LYS A 10 1.72 0.71 -5.46
C LYS A 10 2.69 1.36 -6.44
N GLU A 11 3.13 0.64 -7.47
CA GLU A 11 4.11 1.14 -8.44
C GLU A 11 3.48 2.25 -9.31
N ILE A 12 2.23 2.07 -9.72
CA ILE A 12 1.49 3.09 -10.47
C ILE A 12 1.24 4.33 -9.61
N LEU A 13 0.89 4.15 -8.34
CA LEU A 13 0.70 5.26 -7.41
C LEU A 13 2.02 5.98 -7.12
N ALA A 14 3.15 5.27 -7.06
CA ALA A 14 4.47 5.86 -6.82
C ALA A 14 5.00 6.70 -8.00
N LEU A 15 4.45 6.54 -9.21
CA LEU A 15 4.74 7.44 -10.33
C LEU A 15 4.11 8.83 -10.16
N LEU A 16 3.15 8.97 -9.24
CA LEU A 16 2.49 10.24 -9.02
C LEU A 16 3.37 11.16 -8.15
N PRO A 17 3.42 12.46 -8.48
CA PRO A 17 4.20 13.40 -7.70
C PRO A 17 3.68 13.48 -6.26
N GLY A 18 4.60 13.45 -5.29
CA GLY A 18 4.26 13.47 -3.87
C GLY A 18 3.75 12.14 -3.33
N ILE A 19 3.99 11.03 -4.02
CA ILE A 19 3.80 9.67 -3.50
C ILE A 19 5.14 8.94 -3.49
N SER A 20 5.53 8.42 -2.33
CA SER A 20 6.77 7.66 -2.14
C SER A 20 6.47 6.32 -1.50
N ILE A 21 7.13 5.25 -1.94
CA ILE A 21 7.03 3.93 -1.29
C ILE A 21 7.98 3.90 -0.09
N THR A 22 7.51 3.40 1.05
CA THR A 22 8.32 3.38 2.28
C THR A 22 8.03 2.15 3.13
N GLY A 23 9.04 1.74 3.89
CA GLY A 23 9.04 0.58 4.77
C GLY A 23 9.83 -0.61 4.20
N GLN A 24 10.45 -1.37 5.09
CA GLN A 24 11.24 -2.57 4.75
C GLN A 24 10.43 -3.63 3.98
N ASP A 25 9.11 -3.69 4.23
CA ASP A 25 8.21 -4.63 3.56
C ASP A 25 7.57 -4.06 2.27
N HIS A 26 7.99 -2.86 1.81
CA HIS A 26 7.39 -2.16 0.65
C HIS A 26 5.85 -2.09 0.73
N ALA A 27 5.31 -2.02 1.94
CA ALA A 27 3.88 -2.16 2.22
C ALA A 27 3.13 -0.83 2.10
N ASP A 28 3.81 0.26 2.45
CA ASP A 28 3.20 1.54 2.72
C ASP A 28 3.60 2.59 1.68
N LEU A 29 2.68 3.53 1.42
CA LEU A 29 2.92 4.72 0.62
C LEU A 29 2.87 5.93 1.53
N TRP A 30 3.82 6.84 1.40
CA TRP A 30 3.72 8.18 1.93
C TRP A 30 3.16 9.09 0.85
N VAL A 31 2.12 9.82 1.19
CA VAL A 31 1.38 10.69 0.29
C VAL A 31 1.39 12.08 0.87
N SER A 32 1.92 13.04 0.12
CA SER A 32 1.91 14.44 0.53
C SER A 32 0.47 14.95 0.70
N ALA A 33 0.24 15.85 1.65
CA ALA A 33 -1.06 16.47 1.89
C ALA A 33 -1.69 17.07 0.61
N LYS A 34 -0.87 17.64 -0.29
CA LYS A 34 -1.34 18.21 -1.57
C LYS A 34 -1.92 17.13 -2.49
N THR A 35 -1.21 16.01 -2.63
CA THR A 35 -1.62 14.87 -3.45
C THR A 35 -2.82 14.16 -2.83
N PHE A 36 -2.82 14.02 -1.49
CA PHE A 36 -3.96 13.45 -0.75
C PHE A 36 -5.22 14.30 -0.88
N LYS A 37 -5.13 15.63 -0.84
CA LYS A 37 -6.29 16.52 -1.07
C LYS A 37 -6.86 16.37 -2.48
N ARG A 38 -6.00 16.16 -3.49
CA ARG A 38 -6.42 16.05 -4.90
C ARG A 38 -7.03 14.69 -5.24
N MET A 39 -6.40 13.60 -4.81
CA MET A 39 -6.91 12.24 -5.06
C MET A 39 -7.99 11.84 -4.06
N GLY A 40 -7.94 12.43 -2.86
CA GLY A 40 -8.89 12.22 -1.79
C GLY A 40 -8.81 10.82 -1.17
N LYS A 41 -9.47 10.72 -0.01
CA LYS A 41 -9.75 9.45 0.68
C LYS A 41 -10.47 8.39 -0.18
N PRO A 42 -11.40 8.72 -1.10
CA PRO A 42 -12.18 7.71 -1.82
C PRO A 42 -11.32 6.82 -2.73
N VAL A 43 -10.37 7.41 -3.47
CA VAL A 43 -9.51 6.67 -4.41
C VAL A 43 -8.65 5.66 -3.65
N PHE A 44 -8.02 6.09 -2.56
CA PHE A 44 -7.21 5.20 -1.73
C PHE A 44 -8.05 4.10 -1.05
N HIS A 45 -9.27 4.42 -0.60
CA HIS A 45 -10.16 3.45 0.03
C HIS A 45 -10.63 2.36 -0.96
N LEU A 46 -10.96 2.74 -2.19
CA LEU A 46 -11.33 1.81 -3.27
C LEU A 46 -10.20 0.84 -3.62
N LEU A 47 -8.95 1.32 -3.56
CA LEU A 47 -7.75 0.51 -3.78
C LEU A 47 -7.33 -0.31 -2.55
N GLY A 48 -8.10 -0.28 -1.46
CA GLY A 48 -7.85 -1.08 -0.25
C GLY A 48 -6.77 -0.50 0.67
N TYR A 49 -6.45 0.79 0.54
CA TYR A 49 -5.53 1.50 1.42
C TYR A 49 -6.26 2.15 2.60
N ARG A 50 -5.61 2.12 3.75
CA ARG A 50 -6.00 2.88 4.95
C ARG A 50 -5.11 4.10 5.10
N CYS A 51 -5.72 5.22 5.44
CA CYS A 51 -5.07 6.50 5.62
C CYS A 51 -4.79 6.77 7.11
N THR A 52 -3.55 7.13 7.43
CA THR A 52 -3.11 7.60 8.74
C THR A 52 -2.43 8.95 8.57
N LEU A 53 -2.87 9.96 9.34
CA LEU A 53 -2.21 11.27 9.36
C LEU A 53 -0.91 11.15 10.17
N MET A 54 0.20 11.66 9.62
CA MET A 54 1.48 11.74 10.29
C MET A 54 1.67 13.13 10.90
N GLU A 55 2.57 13.24 11.87
CA GLU A 55 2.87 14.50 12.56
C GLU A 55 3.45 15.58 11.62
N SER A 56 4.12 15.16 10.55
CA SER A 56 4.59 16.05 9.47
C SER A 56 3.46 16.68 8.63
N GLY A 57 2.20 16.29 8.84
CA GLY A 57 1.06 16.70 8.03
C GLY A 57 0.86 15.87 6.76
N ASP A 58 1.77 14.96 6.46
CA ASP A 58 1.64 13.99 5.36
C ASP A 58 0.79 12.78 5.77
N TYR A 59 0.37 12.01 4.77
CA TYR A 59 -0.49 10.86 4.98
C TYR A 59 0.23 9.56 4.65
N ARG A 60 0.21 8.63 5.60
CA ARG A 60 0.67 7.25 5.40
C ARG A 60 -0.50 6.39 4.93
N MET A 61 -0.36 5.75 3.78
CA MET A 61 -1.30 4.80 3.21
C MET A 61 -0.80 3.37 3.40
N THR A 62 -1.56 2.55 4.11
CA THR A 62 -1.23 1.14 4.35
C THR A 62 -2.22 0.23 3.63
N ASN A 63 -1.73 -0.69 2.80
CA ASN A 63 -2.57 -1.66 2.10
C ASN A 63 -3.00 -2.79 3.05
N ARG A 64 -4.32 -2.93 3.28
CA ARG A 64 -4.87 -3.93 4.21
C ARG A 64 -4.63 -5.36 3.74
N GLU A 65 -4.81 -5.61 2.45
CA GLU A 65 -4.67 -6.93 1.87
C GLU A 65 -3.22 -7.43 1.95
N PHE A 66 -2.26 -6.56 1.60
CA PHE A 66 -0.84 -6.88 1.69
C PHE A 66 -0.42 -7.18 3.13
N ARG A 67 -0.86 -6.36 4.10
CA ARG A 67 -0.52 -6.53 5.51
C ARG A 67 -1.10 -7.82 6.08
N ALA A 68 -2.37 -8.12 5.77
CA ALA A 68 -3.05 -9.34 6.22
C ALA A 68 -2.42 -10.61 5.65
N LYS A 69 -2.06 -10.61 4.34
CA LYS A 69 -1.33 -11.73 3.73
C LYS A 69 0.05 -11.88 4.37
N SER A 70 0.78 -10.78 4.57
CA SER A 70 2.12 -10.86 5.16
C SER A 70 2.09 -11.48 6.57
N SER A 71 1.12 -11.08 7.41
CA SER A 71 0.95 -11.64 8.75
C SER A 71 0.44 -13.08 8.73
N ALA A 72 -0.55 -13.40 7.91
CA ALA A 72 -1.15 -14.73 7.85
C ALA A 72 -0.20 -15.80 7.32
N TYR A 73 0.73 -15.42 6.44
CA TYR A 73 1.73 -16.34 5.86
C TYR A 73 3.11 -16.22 6.53
N ARG A 74 3.23 -15.53 7.68
CA ARG A 74 4.51 -15.43 8.40
C ARG A 74 4.87 -16.81 8.96
N GLY A 75 5.98 -17.38 8.48
CA GLY A 75 6.42 -18.73 8.85
C GLY A 75 5.82 -19.87 8.02
N ALA A 76 4.99 -19.56 7.02
CA ALA A 76 4.46 -20.57 6.14
C ALA A 76 5.55 -21.12 5.20
N PRO A 77 5.77 -22.44 5.13
CA PRO A 77 6.91 -23.02 4.42
C PRO A 77 6.87 -22.79 2.89
N TRP A 78 5.68 -22.65 2.31
CA TRP A 78 5.49 -22.26 0.90
C TRP A 78 5.84 -20.80 0.59
N LYS A 79 5.84 -19.90 1.58
CA LYS A 79 6.23 -18.49 1.41
C LYS A 79 7.75 -18.33 1.44
N ASN A 80 8.43 -19.11 2.27
CA ASN A 80 9.88 -19.01 2.51
C ASN A 80 10.71 -19.87 1.55
N GLY A 81 10.09 -20.53 0.57
CA GLY A 81 10.79 -21.42 -0.36
C GLY A 81 11.33 -22.71 0.28
N LEU A 82 10.79 -23.10 1.45
CA LEU A 82 11.17 -24.31 2.18
C LEU A 82 10.47 -25.57 1.67
N LEU A 83 9.46 -25.42 0.81
CA LEU A 83 8.90 -26.50 0.01
C LEU A 83 9.49 -26.36 -1.40
N LYS A 84 10.63 -27.00 -1.63
CA LYS A 84 11.13 -27.35 -2.96
C LYS A 84 10.88 -28.84 -3.19
#